data_AF-A0A442HN35-F1
#
_entry.id   AF-A0A442HN35-F1
#
_cell.length_a   1.000
_cell.length_b   1.000
_cell.length_c   1.000
_cell.angle_alpha   90.00
_cell.angle_beta   90.00
_cell.angle_gamma   90.00
#
_symmetry.space_group_name_H-M   'P 1'
#
loop_
_entity.id
_entity.type
_entity.pdbx_description
1 polymer ?
#
loop_
_entity_poly.entity_id
_entity_poly.type
_entity_poly.pdbx_seq_one_letter_code
_entity_poly.pdbx_strand_id
1 'polypeptide(L)'
;MEHGVSDIDALVREEKRLTAVESHSEAWAEGLSAGIEPEIIAEAALETAFGEMLRANGETSALALLDRMREKVISGAFEPERPKH
;
A
#
# COMPACT_ATOMS: atom_id res chain seq x y z
N MET A 1 1.86 5.56 -33.44
CA MET A 1 2.63 6.31 -32.42
C MET A 1 2.01 6.13 -31.02
N GLU A 2 1.31 5.03 -30.75
CA GLU A 2 0.60 4.80 -29.47
C GLU A 2 1.48 4.12 -28.40
N HIS A 3 2.50 3.37 -28.81
CA HIS A 3 3.42 2.68 -27.89
C HIS A 3 4.14 3.63 -26.94
N GLY A 4 4.65 4.78 -27.43
CA GLY A 4 5.37 5.74 -26.58
C GLY A 4 4.50 6.43 -25.52
N VAL A 5 3.19 6.57 -25.74
CA VAL A 5 2.27 7.18 -24.75
C VAL A 5 1.92 6.17 -23.65
N SER A 6 1.66 4.92 -24.02
CA SER A 6 1.42 3.83 -23.06
C SER A 6 2.64 3.58 -22.16
N ASP A 7 3.85 3.69 -22.71
CA ASP A 7 5.09 3.52 -21.94
C ASP A 7 5.26 4.66 -20.92
N ILE A 8 4.94 5.90 -21.31
CA ILE A 8 4.96 7.05 -20.40
C ILE A 8 3.91 6.88 -19.27
N ASP A 9 2.69 6.45 -19.59
CA ASP A 9 1.64 6.24 -18.60
C ASP A 9 2.01 5.14 -17.58
N ALA A 10 2.71 4.08 -18.04
CA ALA A 10 3.22 3.02 -17.18
C ALA A 10 4.31 3.56 -16.23
N LEU A 11 5.25 4.37 -16.74
CA LEU A 11 6.29 5.01 -15.93
C LEU A 11 5.67 5.95 -14.88
N VAL A 12 4.69 6.77 -15.27
CA VAL A 12 4.00 7.69 -14.35
C VAL A 12 3.26 6.91 -13.25
N ARG A 13 2.63 5.78 -13.58
CA ARG A 13 1.97 4.94 -12.58
C ARG A 13 2.98 4.33 -11.60
N GLU A 14 4.11 3.87 -12.10
CA GLU A 14 5.16 3.29 -11.26
C GLU A 14 5.77 4.34 -10.33
N GLU A 15 6.05 5.54 -10.83
CA GLU A 15 6.56 6.65 -10.02
C GLU A 15 5.58 6.98 -8.87
N LYS A 16 4.28 7.13 -9.18
CA LYS A 16 3.25 7.34 -8.15
C LYS A 16 3.23 6.24 -7.10
N ARG A 17 3.45 4.99 -7.52
CA ARG A 17 3.51 3.84 -6.61
C ARG A 17 4.73 3.91 -5.71
N LEU A 18 5.90 4.27 -6.25
CA LEU A 18 7.15 4.44 -5.50
C LEU A 18 7.01 5.56 -4.47
N THR A 19 6.58 6.75 -4.88
CA THR A 19 6.36 7.88 -3.98
C THR A 19 5.39 7.55 -2.85
N ALA A 20 4.31 6.81 -3.13
CA ALA A 20 3.36 6.38 -2.10
C ALA A 20 4.01 5.44 -1.07
N VAL A 21 4.84 4.49 -1.52
CA VAL A 21 5.57 3.57 -0.63
C VAL A 21 6.58 4.33 0.23
N GLU A 22 7.31 5.27 -0.34
CA GLU A 22 8.29 6.10 0.38
C GLU A 22 7.59 6.92 1.47
N SER A 23 6.51 7.62 1.12
CA SER A 23 5.72 8.41 2.07
C SER A 23 5.20 7.58 3.25
N HIS A 24 4.66 6.37 2.99
CA HIS A 24 4.21 5.48 4.05
C HIS A 24 5.37 4.92 4.89
N SER A 25 6.53 4.67 4.28
CA SER A 25 7.71 4.18 4.98
C SER A 25 8.29 5.23 5.93
N GLU A 26 8.27 6.50 5.53
CA GLU A 26 8.65 7.64 6.37
C GLU A 26 7.69 7.80 7.56
N ALA A 27 6.37 7.78 7.31
CA ALA A 27 5.37 7.85 8.37
C ALA A 27 5.49 6.68 9.36
N TRP A 28 5.82 5.48 8.85
CA TRP A 28 6.10 4.32 9.69
C TRP A 28 7.33 4.51 10.57
N ALA A 29 8.44 4.97 9.99
CA ALA A 29 9.67 5.24 10.72
C ALA A 29 9.49 6.33 11.79
N GLU A 30 8.72 7.37 11.50
CA GLU A 30 8.37 8.43 12.45
C GLU A 30 7.57 7.87 13.62
N GLY A 31 6.54 7.06 13.37
CA GLY A 31 5.74 6.43 14.42
C GLY A 31 6.59 5.55 15.35
N LEU A 32 7.48 4.73 14.78
CA LEU A 32 8.43 3.93 15.57
C LEU A 32 9.36 4.80 16.40
N SER A 33 9.88 5.90 15.83
CA SER A 33 10.75 6.84 16.55
C SER A 33 10.02 7.57 17.68
N ALA A 34 8.70 7.75 17.58
CA ALA A 34 7.86 8.30 18.63
C ALA A 34 7.52 7.28 19.73
N GLY A 35 7.94 6.01 19.58
CA GLY A 35 7.67 4.94 20.54
C GLY A 35 6.28 4.32 20.39
N ILE A 36 5.62 4.50 19.25
CA ILE A 36 4.30 3.91 18.97
C ILE A 36 4.48 2.45 18.54
N GLU A 37 3.66 1.57 19.07
CA GLU A 37 3.68 0.15 18.75
C GLU A 37 3.31 -0.09 17.26
N PRO A 38 4.01 -1.01 16.56
CA PRO A 38 3.74 -1.31 15.15
C PRO A 38 2.28 -1.65 14.84
N GLU A 39 1.60 -2.35 15.75
CA GLU A 39 0.20 -2.73 15.61
C GLU A 39 -0.73 -1.50 15.58
N ILE A 40 -0.43 -0.48 16.38
CA ILE A 40 -1.17 0.78 16.42
C ILE A 40 -0.94 1.57 15.13
N ILE A 41 0.31 1.63 14.66
CA ILE A 41 0.65 2.30 13.39
C ILE A 41 -0.07 1.62 12.22
N ALA A 42 -0.08 0.29 12.19
CA ALA A 42 -0.74 -0.48 11.15
C ALA A 42 -2.27 -0.28 11.17
N GLU A 43 -2.91 -0.35 12.33
CA GLU A 43 -4.35 -0.13 12.48
C GLU A 43 -4.73 1.28 12.01
N ALA A 44 -4.04 2.31 12.48
CA ALA A 44 -4.29 3.69 12.08
C ALA A 44 -4.12 3.94 10.58
N ALA A 45 -3.08 3.34 9.96
CA ALA A 45 -2.86 3.43 8.53
C ALA A 45 -4.00 2.76 7.73
N LEU A 46 -4.47 1.59 8.17
CA LEU A 46 -5.55 0.86 7.51
C LEU A 46 -6.89 1.60 7.67
N GLU A 47 -7.23 2.08 8.87
CA GLU A 47 -8.44 2.87 9.10
C GLU A 47 -8.47 4.12 8.21
N THR A 48 -7.34 4.81 8.11
CA THR A 48 -7.20 5.99 7.24
C THR A 48 -7.41 5.61 5.78
N ALA A 49 -6.72 4.57 5.29
CA ALA A 49 -6.83 4.13 3.90
C ALA A 49 -8.27 3.72 3.53
N PHE A 50 -8.96 2.97 4.41
CA PHE A 50 -10.34 2.56 4.14
C PHE A 50 -11.34 3.71 4.27
N GLY A 51 -11.15 4.62 5.22
CA GLY A 51 -11.96 5.83 5.34
C GLY A 51 -11.90 6.68 4.07
N GLU A 52 -10.70 6.89 3.53
CA GLU A 52 -10.52 7.63 2.29
C GLU A 52 -11.04 6.87 1.06
N MET A 53 -10.84 5.55 1.01
CA MET A 53 -11.38 4.74 -0.09
C MET A 53 -12.90 4.72 -0.14
N LEU A 54 -13.55 4.66 1.01
CA LEU A 54 -14.99 4.71 1.11
C LEU A 54 -15.54 6.08 0.67
N ARG A 55 -14.85 7.17 1.04
CA ARG A 55 -15.21 8.54 0.60
C ARG A 55 -15.03 8.75 -0.91
N ALA A 56 -13.92 8.29 -1.47
CA ALA A 56 -13.56 8.56 -2.85
C ALA A 56 -14.24 7.61 -3.85
N ASN A 57 -14.42 6.34 -3.48
CA ASN A 57 -14.78 5.27 -4.40
C ASN A 57 -15.91 4.36 -3.91
N GLY A 58 -16.48 4.65 -2.74
CA GLY A 58 -17.60 3.91 -2.15
C GLY A 58 -17.21 2.57 -1.51
N GLU A 59 -18.19 1.98 -0.83
CA GLU A 59 -18.04 0.75 -0.03
C GLU A 59 -17.49 -0.43 -0.84
N THR A 60 -18.02 -0.68 -2.04
CA THR A 60 -17.59 -1.78 -2.91
C THR A 60 -16.09 -1.76 -3.19
N SER A 61 -15.53 -0.57 -3.41
CA SER A 61 -14.10 -0.40 -3.70
C SER A 61 -13.23 -0.66 -2.47
N ALA A 62 -13.69 -0.25 -1.28
CA ALA A 62 -13.02 -0.53 -0.02
C ALA A 62 -13.03 -2.03 0.30
N LEU A 63 -14.16 -2.71 0.12
CA LEU A 63 -14.28 -4.17 0.30
C LEU A 63 -13.37 -4.93 -0.67
N ALA A 64 -13.33 -4.53 -1.94
CA ALA A 64 -12.42 -5.14 -2.92
C ALA A 64 -10.93 -4.95 -2.59
N LEU A 65 -10.56 -3.89 -1.87
CA LEU A 65 -9.21 -3.73 -1.34
C LEU A 65 -8.94 -4.70 -0.18
N LEU A 66 -9.89 -4.86 0.75
CA LEU A 66 -9.80 -5.83 1.85
C LEU A 66 -9.61 -7.26 1.32
N ASP A 67 -10.42 -7.68 0.37
CA ASP A 67 -10.34 -9.03 -0.20
C ASP A 67 -8.97 -9.28 -0.85
N ARG A 68 -8.44 -8.33 -1.62
CA ARG A 68 -7.10 -8.44 -2.21
C ARG A 68 -6.00 -8.49 -1.17
N MET A 69 -6.07 -7.70 -0.10
CA MET A 69 -5.07 -7.74 0.97
C MET A 69 -5.13 -9.07 1.72
N ARG A 70 -6.34 -9.58 1.99
CA ARG A 70 -6.57 -10.88 2.60
C ARG A 70 -5.97 -12.01 1.76
N GLU A 71 -6.20 -12.01 0.45
CA GLU A 71 -5.61 -12.99 -0.47
C GLU A 71 -4.07 -12.96 -0.44
N LYS A 72 -3.46 -11.78 -0.39
CA LYS A 72 -2.00 -11.63 -0.24
C LYS A 72 -1.46 -12.19 1.07
N VAL A 73 -2.19 -12.02 2.18
CA VAL A 73 -1.81 -12.64 3.46
C VAL A 73 -1.86 -14.16 3.34
N ILE A 74 -2.97 -14.70 2.81
CA ILE A 74 -3.17 -16.14 2.67
C ILE A 74 -2.11 -16.77 1.76
N SER A 75 -1.69 -16.07 0.71
CA SER A 75 -0.67 -16.57 -0.21
C SER A 75 0.76 -16.45 0.31
N GLY A 76 0.97 -15.84 1.49
CA GLY A 76 2.31 -15.61 2.04
C GLY A 76 3.07 -14.49 1.31
N ALA A 77 2.39 -13.62 0.57
CA ALA A 77 3.05 -12.56 -0.23
C ALA A 77 3.80 -11.52 0.62
N PHE A 78 3.59 -11.50 1.94
CA PHE A 78 4.29 -10.64 2.89
C PHE A 78 5.39 -11.37 3.66
N GLU A 79 5.60 -12.67 3.42
CA GLU A 79 6.73 -13.36 4.02
C GLU A 79 8.05 -12.77 3.52
N PRO A 80 9.06 -12.61 4.39
CA PRO A 80 10.37 -12.14 3.96
C PRO A 80 10.93 -13.09 2.91
N GLU A 81 11.51 -12.55 1.83
CA GLU A 81 12.25 -13.36 0.88
C GLU A 81 13.34 -14.12 1.63
N ARG A 82 13.18 -15.44 1.74
CA ARG A 82 14.21 -16.28 2.36
C ARG A 82 15.47 -16.14 1.51
N PRO A 83 16.61 -15.69 2.05
CA PRO A 83 17.84 -15.66 1.29
C PRO A 83 18.14 -17.09 0.82
N LYS A 84 18.21 -17.29 -0.49
CA LYS A 84 18.71 -18.54 -1.07
C LYS A 84 20.21 -18.58 -0.76
N HIS A 85 20.57 -19.33 0.27
CA HIS A 85 21.96 -19.68 0.60
C HIS A 85 22.49 -20.73 -0.36
#